data_AF-A0AAV2RQU1-F1
#
_entry.id   AF-A0AAV2RQU1-F1
#
_cell.length_a   1.000
_cell.length_b   1.000
_cell.length_c   1.000
_cell.angle_alpha   90.00
_cell.angle_beta   90.00
_cell.angle_gamma   90.00
#
_symmetry.space_group_name_H-M   'P 1'
#
loop_
_entity.id
_entity.type
_entity.pdbx_description
1 polymer ?
#
loop_
_entity_poly.entity_id
_entity_poly.type
_entity_poly.pdbx_seq_one_letter_code
_entity_poly.pdbx_strand_id
1 'polypeptide(L)'
;QPHLDVNWYVTTRQDVGGFLVTIFNSTSGKELTRDALDYTARQKKYPEFPGGKYRVCIAALESNKNVRPIQAAQCDTRETSAAGQMSTHCLLPLVFIVIYIIIL
;
A
#
# COMPACT_ATOMS: atom_id res chain seq x y z
N GLN A 1 10.86 -1.81 -6.37
CA GLN A 1 9.96 -2.89 -5.91
C GLN A 1 8.58 -2.32 -5.60
N PRO A 2 7.51 -3.12 -5.66
CA PRO A 2 6.20 -2.72 -5.13
C PRO A 2 6.31 -2.31 -3.65
N HIS A 3 5.48 -1.35 -3.25
CA HIS A 3 5.38 -0.82 -1.90
C HIS A 3 3.91 -0.62 -1.55
N LEU A 4 3.59 -0.60 -0.26
CA LEU A 4 2.25 -0.32 0.24
C LEU A 4 2.28 0.94 1.10
N ASP A 5 1.62 1.99 0.63
CA ASP A 5 1.46 3.26 1.35
C ASP A 5 0.08 3.29 2.02
N VAL A 6 0.09 3.45 3.35
CA VAL A 6 -1.11 3.51 4.19
C VAL A 6 -1.19 4.88 4.81
N ASN A 7 -2.32 5.57 4.64
CA ASN A 7 -2.58 6.91 5.18
C ASN A 7 -3.95 6.95 5.86
N TRP A 8 -4.08 7.72 6.93
CA TRP A 8 -5.34 7.88 7.65
C TRP A 8 -5.48 9.25 8.31
N TYR A 9 -6.71 9.57 8.67
CA TYR A 9 -7.08 10.78 9.40
C TYR A 9 -7.89 10.41 10.64
N VAL A 10 -7.81 11.23 11.68
CA VAL A 10 -8.54 11.03 12.93
C VAL A 10 -9.81 11.86 12.90
N THR A 11 -10.97 11.20 13.03
CA THR A 11 -12.29 11.84 13.00
C THR A 11 -13.02 11.83 14.33
N THR A 12 -12.45 11.16 15.34
CA THR A 12 -13.09 11.02 16.66
C THR A 12 -12.60 12.09 17.64
N ARG A 13 -13.44 12.40 18.62
CA ARG A 13 -13.09 13.21 19.81
C ARG A 13 -12.74 12.35 21.03
N GLN A 14 -12.73 11.03 20.88
CA GLN A 14 -12.39 10.08 21.94
C GLN A 14 -10.87 10.01 22.14
N ASP A 15 -10.44 9.38 23.24
CA ASP A 15 -9.02 9.14 23.52
C ASP A 15 -8.37 8.31 22.41
N VAL A 16 -7.20 8.78 21.96
CA VAL A 16 -6.34 8.15 20.98
C VAL A 16 -4.89 8.49 21.38
N GLY A 17 -4.22 7.54 22.02
CA GLY A 17 -2.79 7.60 22.34
C GLY A 17 -1.88 7.10 21.21
N GLY A 18 -2.43 6.37 20.23
CA GLY A 18 -1.69 5.85 19.09
C GLY A 18 -2.56 5.08 18.10
N PHE A 19 -1.92 4.32 17.22
CA PHE A 19 -2.59 3.53 16.19
C PHE A 19 -2.03 2.12 16.11
N LEU A 20 -2.89 1.14 15.83
CA LEU A 20 -2.50 -0.21 15.50
C LEU A 20 -2.85 -0.46 14.02
N VAL A 21 -1.83 -0.54 13.17
CA VAL A 21 -1.99 -0.84 11.74
C VAL A 21 -1.81 -2.33 11.56
N THR A 22 -2.86 -3.00 11.07
CA THR A 22 -2.84 -4.44 10.79
C THR A 22 -3.07 -4.68 9.31
N ILE A 23 -2.23 -5.49 8.68
CA ILE A 23 -2.33 -5.84 7.26
C ILE A 23 -2.62 -7.32 7.14
N PHE A 24 -3.64 -7.66 6.37
CA PHE A 24 -4.02 -9.03 6.04
C PHE A 24 -3.85 -9.26 4.54
N ASN A 25 -3.46 -10.48 4.16
CA ASN A 25 -3.62 -10.92 2.79
C ASN A 25 -5.12 -11.11 2.51
N SER A 26 -5.67 -10.44 1.50
CA SER A 26 -7.11 -10.49 1.23
C SER A 26 -7.60 -11.86 0.77
N THR A 27 -6.72 -12.67 0.16
CA THR A 27 -7.07 -14.00 -0.36
C THR A 27 -7.05 -15.06 0.75
N SER A 28 -6.02 -15.07 1.61
CA SER A 28 -5.88 -16.07 2.67
C SER A 28 -6.45 -15.63 4.02
N GLY A 29 -6.74 -14.34 4.20
CA GLY A 29 -7.14 -13.76 5.48
C GLY A 29 -6.02 -13.74 6.53
N LYS A 30 -4.80 -14.18 6.18
CA LYS A 30 -3.68 -14.26 7.11
C LYS A 30 -3.17 -12.86 7.47
N GLU A 31 -2.98 -12.61 8.77
CA GLU A 31 -2.26 -11.42 9.27
C GLU A 31 -0.79 -11.49 8.82
N LEU A 32 -0.34 -10.44 8.15
CA LEU A 32 1.03 -10.29 7.64
C LEU A 32 1.87 -9.38 8.53
N THR A 33 1.26 -8.32 9.06
CA THR A 33 1.95 -7.31 9.85
C THR A 33 0.98 -6.68 10.84
N ARG A 34 1.51 -6.31 12.00
CA ARG A 34 0.81 -5.58 13.05
C ARG A 34 1.78 -4.60 13.72
N ASP A 35 1.62 -3.32 13.41
CA ASP A 35 2.50 -2.26 13.89
C ASP A 35 1.75 -1.32 14.83
N ALA A 36 2.34 -1.06 16.00
CA ALA A 36 1.92 0.02 16.89
C ALA A 36 2.67 1.30 16.53
N LEU A 37 1.94 2.40 16.34
CA LEU A 37 2.46 3.70 15.96
C LEU A 37 1.99 4.78 16.94
N ASP A 38 2.81 5.81 17.11
CA ASP A 38 2.50 6.94 17.99
C ASP A 38 1.33 7.79 17.46
N TYR A 39 0.70 8.55 18.36
CA TYR A 39 -0.43 9.43 18.03
C TYR A 39 -0.15 10.43 16.91
N THR A 40 1.11 10.80 16.64
CA THR A 40 1.46 11.75 15.57
C THR A 40 1.51 11.11 14.17
N ALA A 41 1.56 9.78 14.08
CA ALA A 41 1.61 9.09 12.79
C ALA A 41 0.30 9.25 12.00
N ARG A 42 0.39 9.68 10.75
CA ARG A 42 -0.74 9.77 9.80
C ARG A 42 -0.54 8.92 8.56
N GLN A 43 0.65 8.35 8.43
CA GLN A 43 1.05 7.52 7.32
C GLN A 43 2.06 6.47 7.76
N LYS A 44 2.10 5.35 7.05
CA LYS A 44 3.11 4.30 7.17
C LYS A 44 3.37 3.72 5.79
N LYS A 45 4.65 3.67 5.41
CA LYS A 45 5.11 3.04 4.18
C LYS A 45 5.69 1.67 4.49
N TYR A 46 5.30 0.69 3.70
CA TYR A 46 5.85 -0.67 3.75
C TYR A 46 6.66 -0.90 2.47
N PRO A 47 7.99 -0.74 2.52
CA PRO A 47 8.84 -1.01 1.38
C PRO A 47 8.82 -2.51 1.07
N GLU A 48 9.07 -2.86 -0.20
CA GLU A 48 9.23 -4.25 -0.64
C GLU A 48 8.02 -5.15 -0.38
N PHE A 49 6.83 -4.55 -0.28
CA PHE A 49 5.59 -5.32 -0.11
C PHE A 49 5.25 -6.04 -1.42
N PRO A 50 5.10 -7.37 -1.43
CA PRO A 50 4.83 -8.12 -2.66
C PRO A 50 3.62 -7.60 -3.42
N GLY A 51 3.53 -7.92 -4.72
CA GLY A 51 2.33 -7.64 -5.50
C GLY A 51 1.14 -8.48 -5.01
N GLY A 52 -0.02 -7.86 -4.81
CA GLY A 52 -1.21 -8.56 -4.33
C GLY A 52 -2.33 -7.65 -3.83
N LYS A 53 -3.38 -8.29 -3.30
CA LYS A 53 -4.51 -7.61 -2.65
C LYS A 53 -4.41 -7.78 -1.13
N TYR A 54 -4.56 -6.67 -0.42
CA TYR A 54 -4.40 -6.61 1.02
C TYR A 54 -5.57 -5.87 1.66
N ARG A 55 -5.98 -6.34 2.83
CA ARG A 55 -6.91 -5.63 3.70
C ARG A 55 -6.09 -4.96 4.79
N VAL A 56 -6.16 -3.64 4.85
CA VAL A 56 -5.45 -2.82 5.84
C VAL A 56 -6.48 -2.29 6.82
N CYS A 57 -6.27 -2.51 8.12
CA CYS A 57 -7.16 -2.00 9.16
C CYS A 57 -6.37 -1.17 10.17
N ILE A 58 -6.96 -0.07 10.64
CA ILE A 58 -6.31 0.88 11.54
C ILE A 58 -7.19 1.04 12.78
N ALA A 59 -6.74 0.47 13.89
CA ALA A 59 -7.39 0.67 15.19
C ALA A 59 -6.76 1.86 15.93
N ALA A 60 -7.55 2.54 16.76
CA ALA A 60 -7.01 3.46 17.74
C ALA A 60 -6.47 2.68 18.95
N LEU A 61 -5.28 3.05 19.41
CA LEU A 61 -4.76 2.68 20.73
C LEU A 61 -5.11 3.82 21.68
N GLU A 62 -5.72 3.49 22.81
CA GLU A 62 -5.97 4.44 23.90
C GLU A 62 -4.68 4.75 24.65
N SER A 63 -4.67 5.85 25.42
CA SER A 63 -3.52 6.29 26.21
C SER A 63 -3.10 5.24 27.27
N ASN A 64 -4.04 4.41 27.71
CA ASN A 64 -3.82 3.27 28.61
C ASN A 64 -3.35 1.97 27.90
N LYS A 65 -3.04 2.04 26.59
CA LYS A 65 -2.63 0.92 25.71
C LYS A 65 -3.73 -0.08 25.35
N ASN A 66 -5.00 0.20 25.62
CA ASN A 66 -6.11 -0.61 25.12
C ASN A 66 -6.31 -0.41 23.62
N VAL A 67 -6.53 -1.51 22.89
CA VAL A 67 -6.87 -1.49 21.46
C VAL A 67 -8.38 -1.34 21.34
N ARG A 68 -8.82 -0.28 20.66
CA ARG A 68 -10.25 -0.10 20.41
C ARG A 68 -10.74 -1.09 19.35
N PRO A 69 -11.99 -1.60 19.49
CA PRO A 69 -12.57 -2.47 18.49
C PRO A 69 -12.58 -1.81 17.10
N ILE A 70 -12.15 -2.55 16.09
CA ILE A 70 -12.16 -2.09 14.69
C ILE A 70 -13.58 -2.09 14.15
N GLN A 71 -13.96 -0.98 13.52
CA GLN A 71 -15.17 -0.84 12.72
C GLN A 71 -14.87 -1.09 11.24
N ALA A 72 -15.88 -1.49 10.47
CA ALA A 72 -15.73 -1.79 9.04
C ALA A 72 -15.12 -0.62 8.24
N ALA A 73 -15.50 0.63 8.56
CA ALA A 73 -14.97 1.84 7.91
C ALA A 73 -13.50 2.14 8.21
N GLN A 74 -12.91 1.47 9.21
CA GLN A 74 -11.49 1.59 9.56
C GLN A 74 -10.62 0.57 8.83
N CYS A 75 -11.22 -0.22 7.94
CA CYS A 75 -10.52 -1.14 7.06
C CYS A 75 -10.70 -0.72 5.61
N ASP A 76 -9.64 -0.87 4.82
CA ASP A 76 -9.65 -0.58 3.39
C ASP A 76 -8.88 -1.66 2.62
N THR A 77 -9.27 -1.89 1.36
CA THR A 77 -8.59 -2.85 0.49
C THR A 77 -7.61 -2.11 -0.41
N ARG A 78 -6.35 -2.56 -0.39
CA ARG A 78 -5.27 -1.98 -1.17
C ARG A 78 -4.68 -3.03 -2.10
N GLU A 79 -4.38 -2.61 -3.32
CA GLU A 79 -3.73 -3.46 -4.30
C GLU A 79 -2.34 -2.89 -4.61
N THR A 80 -1.32 -3.72 -4.52
CA THR A 80 0.02 -3.38 -4.99
C THR A 80 0.26 -4.11 -6.30
N SER A 81 0.55 -3.35 -7.35
CA SER A 81 1.00 -3.95 -8.60
C SER A 81 2.52 -4.04 -8.53
N ALA A 82 3.08 -5.22 -8.77
CA ALA A 82 4.46 -5.28 -9.20
C ALA A 82 4.50 -4.63 -10.59
N ALA A 83 4.87 -3.35 -10.65
CA ALA A 83 5.16 -2.72 -11.93
C ALA A 83 6.31 -3.51 -12.55
N GLY A 84 5.97 -4.43 -13.46
CA GLY A 84 6.93 -4.89 -14.45
C GLY A 84 7.42 -3.62 -15.13
N GLN A 85 8.72 -3.39 -15.10
CA GLN A 85 9.35 -2.49 -16.05
C GLN A 85 9.03 -3.07 -17.43
N MET A 86 7.90 -2.68 -18.01
CA MET A 86 7.68 -2.85 -19.42
C MET A 86 8.62 -1.84 -20.04
N SER A 87 9.85 -2.29 -20.31
CA SER A 87 10.77 -1.61 -21.20
C SER A 87 10.00 -1.44 -22.50
N THR A 88 9.45 -0.25 -22.70
CA THR A 88 9.02 0.22 -24.00
C THR A 88 10.29 0.28 -24.82
N HIS A 89 10.70 -0.87 -25.37
CA HIS A 89 11.61 -0.91 -26.49
C HIS A 89 10.90 -0.17 -27.60
N CYS A 90 11.22 1.12 -27.66
CA CYS A 90 10.73 2.05 -28.64
C CYS A 90 10.97 1.43 -30.01
N LEU A 91 9.92 1.13 -30.76
CA LEU A 91 9.98 0.59 -32.13
C LEU A 91 10.58 1.58 -33.14
N LEU A 92 11.14 2.70 -32.66
CA LEU A 92 11.84 3.71 -33.46
C LEU A 92 12.97 3.16 -34.35
N PRO A 93 13.82 2.17 -33.96
CA PRO A 93 14.92 1.77 -34.83
C PRO A 93 14.45 0.99 -36.07
N LEU A 94 13.26 0.36 -36.03
CA LEU A 94 12.74 -0.37 -37.20
C LEU A 94 12.23 0.58 -38.30
N VAL A 95 11.68 1.73 -37.92
CA VAL A 95 11.20 2.73 -38.89
C VAL A 95 12.37 3.33 -39.68
N PHE A 96 13.49 3.62 -39.02
CA PHE A 96 14.69 4.16 -39.70
C PHE A 96 15.34 3.14 -40.64
N ILE A 97 15.34 1.84 -40.31
CA ILE A 97 15.88 0.79 -41.19
C ILE A 97 15.03 0.65 -42.45
N VAL A 98 13.70 0.67 -42.34
CA VAL A 98 12.81 0.58 -43.50
C VAL A 98 12.96 1.79 -44.43
N ILE A 99 13.06 3.00 -43.86
CA ILE A 99 13.27 4.22 -44.66
C ILE A 99 14.62 4.19 -45.37
N TYR A 100 15.69 3.73 -44.71
CA TYR A 100 17.02 3.62 -45.33
C TYR A 100 17.03 2.64 -46.52
N ILE A 101 16.35 1.49 -46.41
CA ILE A 101 16.26 0.50 -47.50
C ILE A 101 15.46 1.03 -48.70
N ILE A 102 14.48 1.92 -48.50
CA ILE A 102 13.68 2.49 -49.59
C ILE A 102 14.44 3.59 -50.36
N ILE A 103 15.36 4.28 -49.70
CA ILE A 103 16.08 5.45 -50.27
C ILE A 103 17.37 5.03 -51.00
N LEU A 104 17.93 3.84 -50.72
CA LEU A 104 19.12 3.29 -51.39
C LEU A 104 18.75 2.46 -52.63
#